data_AF-A0A9E6SF06-F1
#
_entry.id   AF-A0A9E6SF06-F1
#
_cell.length_a   1.000
_cell.length_b   1.000
_cell.length_c   1.000
_cell.angle_alpha   90.00
_cell.angle_beta   90.00
_cell.angle_gamma   90.00
#
_symmetry.space_group_name_H-M   'P 1'
#
loop_
_entity.id
_entity.type
_entity.pdbx_description
1 polymer ?
#
loop_
_entity_poly.entity_id
_entity_poly.type
_entity_poly.pdbx_seq_one_letter_code
_entity_poly.pdbx_strand_id
1 'polypeptide(L)'
;CAILEALPAPRILVLGDMAELGTDSLQHHRELAEFIASRPIEHVLTLGERFGAVTPSFGGKASHFSARDALHSALAKLCTPGASVLAKGANSMQMGSAIAHIKEKYREMA
;
A
#
# COMPACT_ATOMS: atom_id res chain seq x y z
N CYS A 1 -11.71 2.48 2.54
CA CYS A 1 -11.32 1.48 3.56
C CYS A 1 -11.78 1.98 4.92
N ALA A 2 -13.03 1.68 5.32
CA ALA A 2 -13.63 2.23 6.53
C ALA A 2 -12.79 2.02 7.79
N ILE A 3 -12.05 0.90 7.86
CA ILE A 3 -11.13 0.60 8.96
C ILE A 3 -9.97 1.60 8.99
N LEU A 4 -9.19 1.73 7.91
CA LEU A 4 -8.03 2.63 7.90
C LEU A 4 -8.44 4.10 8.05
N GLU A 5 -9.59 4.48 7.50
CA GLU A 5 -10.12 5.85 7.61
C GLU A 5 -10.44 6.25 9.06
N ALA A 6 -10.84 5.30 9.90
CA ALA A 6 -11.16 5.51 11.31
C ALA A 6 -9.94 5.55 12.24
N LEU A 7 -8.73 5.33 11.71
CA LEU A 7 -7.50 5.31 12.49
C LEU A 7 -6.74 6.64 12.41
N PRO A 8 -5.84 6.93 13.38
CA PRO A 8 -5.03 8.15 13.37
C PRO A 8 -4.16 8.30 12.11
N ALA A 9 -3.99 9.54 11.67
CA ALA A 9 -3.05 9.91 10.63
C ALA A 9 -1.60 9.95 11.17
N PRO A 10 -0.57 9.75 10.32
CA PRO A 10 -0.68 9.49 8.87
C PRO A 10 -1.15 8.06 8.58
N ARG A 11 -2.06 7.92 7.62
CA ARG A 11 -2.62 6.64 7.14
C ARG A 11 -1.88 6.21 5.89
N ILE A 12 -1.27 5.03 5.98
CA ILE A 12 -0.44 4.46 4.93
C ILE A 12 -1.10 3.16 4.46
N LEU A 13 -1.45 3.13 3.18
CA LEU A 13 -1.99 1.94 2.53
C LEU A 13 -0.91 1.29 1.67
N VAL A 14 -0.64 0.01 1.90
CA VAL A 14 0.30 -0.80 1.12
C VAL A 14 -0.47 -1.82 0.30
N LEU A 15 -0.34 -1.77 -1.03
CA LEU A 15 -1.06 -2.63 -1.96
C LEU A 15 -0.12 -3.47 -2.81
N GLY A 16 -0.28 -4.78 -2.77
CA GLY A 16 0.29 -5.70 -3.75
C GLY A 16 -0.77 -6.11 -4.76
N ASP A 17 -0.36 -6.37 -6.01
CA ASP A 17 -1.23 -6.91 -7.07
C ASP A 17 -2.17 -8.00 -6.54
N MET A 18 -3.42 -7.94 -7.01
CA MET A 18 -4.46 -8.90 -6.66
C MET A 18 -4.44 -10.05 -7.68
N ALA A 19 -4.34 -11.28 -7.19
CA ALA A 19 -4.42 -12.49 -8.00
C ALA A 19 -5.89 -12.80 -8.35
N GLU A 20 -6.09 -13.60 -9.41
CA GLU A 20 -7.38 -14.20 -9.77
C GLU A 20 -8.51 -13.23 -10.18
N LEU A 21 -8.17 -12.12 -10.83
CA LEU A 21 -9.17 -11.20 -11.39
C LEU A 21 -9.48 -11.44 -12.89
N GLY A 22 -8.90 -12.49 -13.49
CA GLY A 22 -9.12 -12.81 -14.91
C GLY A 22 -8.68 -11.71 -15.87
N THR A 23 -9.36 -11.60 -17.01
CA THR A 23 -9.09 -10.60 -18.07
C THR A 23 -9.29 -9.16 -17.61
N ASP A 24 -10.16 -8.94 -16.62
CA ASP A 24 -10.56 -7.60 -16.16
C ASP A 24 -9.68 -7.10 -15.01
N SER A 25 -8.58 -7.80 -14.75
CA SER A 25 -7.65 -7.48 -13.67
C SER A 25 -7.21 -6.02 -13.67
N LEU A 26 -6.83 -5.46 -14.83
CA LEU A 26 -6.40 -4.06 -14.90
C LEU A 26 -7.52 -3.07 -14.57
N GLN A 27 -8.75 -3.36 -15.01
CA GLN A 27 -9.92 -2.52 -14.73
C GLN A 27 -10.20 -2.48 -13.23
N HIS A 28 -10.21 -3.63 -12.55
CA HIS A 28 -10.43 -3.68 -11.10
C HIS A 28 -9.33 -2.95 -10.31
N HIS A 29 -8.06 -3.04 -10.74
CA HIS A 29 -6.99 -2.26 -10.11
C HIS A 29 -7.21 -0.76 -10.30
N ARG A 30 -7.68 -0.32 -11.47
CA ARG A 30 -8.01 1.09 -11.75
C ARG A 30 -9.18 1.57 -10.90
N GLU A 31 -10.28 0.83 -10.86
CA GLU A 31 -11.47 1.15 -10.04
C GLU A 31 -11.08 1.31 -8.57
N LEU A 32 -10.23 0.41 -8.06
CA LEU A 32 -9.72 0.50 -6.70
C LEU A 32 -8.84 1.75 -6.49
N ALA A 33 -7.97 2.07 -7.45
CA ALA A 33 -7.12 3.26 -7.40
C ALA A 33 -7.96 4.55 -7.35
N GLU A 34 -8.96 4.67 -8.22
CA GLU A 34 -9.88 5.82 -8.27
C GLU A 34 -10.72 5.93 -6.99
N PHE A 35 -11.20 4.79 -6.48
CA PHE A 35 -11.90 4.74 -5.21
C PHE A 35 -11.01 5.24 -4.04
N ILE A 36 -9.72 4.90 -4.05
CA ILE A 36 -8.76 5.34 -3.03
C ILE A 36 -8.40 6.82 -3.18
N ALA A 37 -8.33 7.34 -4.40
CA ALA A 37 -7.97 8.73 -4.67
C ALA A 37 -8.84 9.74 -3.91
N SER A 38 -10.14 9.45 -3.77
CA SER A 38 -11.11 10.28 -3.05
C SER A 38 -11.13 10.11 -1.53
N ARG A 39 -10.30 9.21 -0.97
CA ARG A 39 -10.33 8.83 0.44
C ARG A 39 -9.31 9.61 1.28
N PRO A 40 -9.54 9.79 2.59
CA PRO A 40 -8.58 10.43 3.49
C PRO A 40 -7.46 9.43 3.83
N ILE A 41 -6.59 9.16 2.86
CA ILE A 41 -5.41 8.32 2.97
C ILE A 41 -4.24 9.18 2.49
N GLU A 42 -3.25 9.39 3.34
CA GLU A 42 -2.14 10.30 3.07
C GLU A 42 -1.11 9.67 2.12
N HIS A 43 -0.85 8.36 2.25
CA HIS A 43 0.15 7.67 1.44
C HIS A 43 -0.35 6.32 0.94
N VAL A 44 -0.12 6.05 -0.35
CA VAL A 44 -0.32 4.74 -0.95
C VAL A 44 1.00 4.22 -1.52
N LEU A 45 1.42 3.03 -1.10
CA LEU A 45 2.59 2.34 -1.63
C LEU A 45 2.13 1.11 -2.39
N THR A 46 2.53 0.95 -3.64
CA THR A 46 2.08 -0.19 -4.47
C THR A 46 3.23 -1.06 -4.95
N LEU A 47 2.97 -2.36 -5.12
CA LEU A 47 3.90 -3.35 -5.67
C LEU A 47 3.19 -4.22 -6.71
N GLY A 48 3.83 -4.43 -7.84
CA GLY A 48 3.32 -5.26 -8.94
C GLY A 48 2.89 -4.46 -10.18
N GLU A 49 3.01 -5.09 -11.34
CA GLU A 49 2.86 -4.43 -12.64
C GLU A 49 1.47 -3.82 -12.85
N ARG A 50 0.42 -4.44 -12.31
CA ARG A 50 -0.95 -3.96 -12.50
C ARG A 50 -1.18 -2.66 -11.75
N PHE A 51 -0.76 -2.58 -10.48
CA PHE A 51 -0.79 -1.31 -9.77
C PHE A 51 0.18 -0.28 -10.37
N GLY A 52 1.30 -0.71 -10.94
CA GLY A 52 2.18 0.15 -11.72
C GLY A 52 1.43 0.83 -12.87
N ALA A 53 0.67 0.06 -13.66
CA ALA A 53 -0.10 0.55 -14.79
C ALA A 53 -1.26 1.51 -14.41
N VAL A 54 -1.76 1.46 -13.17
CA VAL A 54 -2.86 2.33 -12.70
C VAL A 54 -2.43 3.36 -11.67
N THR A 55 -1.12 3.54 -11.46
CA THR A 55 -0.59 4.52 -10.49
C THR A 55 -1.14 5.94 -10.68
N PRO A 56 -1.32 6.47 -11.91
CA PRO A 56 -1.92 7.79 -12.12
C PRO A 56 -3.34 7.93 -11.56
N SER A 57 -4.11 6.84 -11.50
CA SER A 57 -5.51 6.83 -11.03
C SER A 57 -5.66 7.08 -9.53
N PHE A 58 -4.57 7.05 -8.75
CA PHE A 58 -4.59 7.36 -7.31
C PHE A 58 -4.61 8.88 -7.01
N GLY A 59 -4.60 9.75 -8.04
CA GLY A 59 -4.68 11.20 -7.84
C GLY A 59 -3.44 11.78 -7.14
N GLY A 60 -2.25 11.25 -7.43
CA GLY A 60 -0.98 11.75 -6.90
C GLY A 60 -0.60 11.27 -5.49
N LYS A 61 -1.44 10.46 -4.83
CA LYS A 61 -1.18 9.91 -3.48
C LYS A 61 -0.32 8.64 -3.48
N ALA A 62 -0.08 8.04 -4.65
CA ALA A 62 0.57 6.74 -4.78
C ALA A 62 2.01 6.81 -5.27
N SER A 63 2.86 5.99 -4.65
CA SER A 63 4.21 5.66 -5.11
C SER A 63 4.28 4.17 -5.45
N HIS A 64 4.61 3.86 -6.69
CA HIS A 64 4.79 2.49 -7.15
C HIS A 64 6.23 2.01 -7.01
N PHE A 65 6.39 0.73 -6.68
CA PHE A 65 7.66 0.04 -6.55
C PHE A 65 7.64 -1.26 -7.34
N SER A 66 8.76 -1.58 -8.00
CA SER A 66 8.99 -2.87 -8.67
C SER A 66 9.68 -3.90 -7.76
N ALA A 67 10.20 -3.48 -6.60
CA ALA A 67 10.92 -4.32 -5.66
C ALA A 67 10.43 -4.11 -4.21
N ARG A 68 10.36 -5.21 -3.46
CA ARG A 68 9.90 -5.22 -2.06
C ARG A 68 10.79 -4.37 -1.15
N ASP A 69 12.11 -4.47 -1.29
CA ASP A 69 13.06 -3.76 -0.43
C ASP A 69 12.94 -2.23 -0.59
N ALA A 70 12.67 -1.77 -1.81
CA ALA A 70 12.41 -0.36 -2.09
C ALA A 70 11.11 0.13 -1.44
N LEU A 71 10.05 -0.69 -1.52
CA LEU A 71 8.78 -0.42 -0.84
C LEU A 71 8.97 -0.39 0.68
N HIS A 72 9.67 -1.36 1.25
CA HIS A 72 9.96 -1.43 2.69
C HIS A 72 10.73 -0.20 3.16
N SER A 73 11.76 0.20 2.42
CA SER A 73 12.54 1.41 2.70
C SER A 73 11.68 2.68 2.66
N ALA A 74 10.76 2.79 1.70
CA ALA A 74 9.83 3.91 1.64
C ALA A 74 8.82 3.90 2.80
N LEU A 75 8.25 2.72 3.11
CA LEU A 75 7.33 2.54 4.23
C LEU A 75 8.00 2.90 5.56
N ALA A 76 9.24 2.49 5.77
CA ALA A 76 10.01 2.79 6.96
C ALA A 76 10.23 4.30 7.16
N LYS A 77 10.35 5.07 6.08
CA LYS A 77 10.48 6.54 6.14
C LYS A 77 9.16 7.24 6.46
N LEU A 78 8.05 6.72 5.95
CA LEU A 78 6.71 7.30 6.14
C LEU A 78 6.07 6.92 7.48
N CYS A 79 6.38 5.72 7.98
CA CYS A 79 5.82 5.23 9.23
C CYS A 79 6.53 5.90 10.40
N THR A 80 5.88 6.93 10.97
CA THR A 80 6.24 7.63 12.21
C THR A 80 5.45 7.07 13.41
N PRO A 81 5.86 7.35 14.67
CA PRO A 81 5.04 7.03 15.83
C PRO A 81 3.61 7.57 15.67
N GLY A 82 2.61 6.72 15.95
CA GLY A 82 1.18 7.04 15.78
C GLY A 82 0.61 6.86 14.38
N ALA A 83 1.44 6.51 13.38
CA ALA A 83 0.97 6.21 12.03
C ALA A 83 0.13 4.91 11.98
N SER A 84 -0.86 4.90 11.10
CA SER A 84 -1.72 3.73 10.87
C SER A 84 -1.38 3.09 9.53
N VAL A 85 -1.04 1.79 9.55
CA VAL A 85 -0.61 1.07 8.34
C VAL A 85 -1.57 -0.09 8.06
N LEU A 86 -2.06 -0.17 6.83
CA LEU A 86 -2.79 -1.34 6.31
C LEU A 86 -2.06 -1.90 5.10
N ALA A 87 -1.78 -3.20 5.10
CA ALA A 87 -1.17 -3.89 3.97
C ALA A 87 -2.13 -4.96 3.41
N LYS A 88 -2.34 -4.96 2.09
CA LYS A 88 -3.24 -5.89 1.40
C LYS A 88 -2.68 -6.28 0.03
N GLY A 89 -2.82 -7.53 -0.37
CA GLY A 89 -2.42 -8.02 -1.69
C GLY A 89 -2.65 -9.53 -1.78
N ALA A 90 -2.39 -10.14 -2.94
CA ALA A 90 -2.41 -11.59 -3.06
C ALA A 90 -1.39 -12.24 -2.11
N ASN A 91 -1.62 -13.48 -1.69
CA ASN A 91 -0.69 -14.21 -0.82
C ASN A 91 0.73 -14.28 -1.42
N SER A 92 0.83 -14.44 -2.74
CA SER A 92 2.09 -14.44 -3.49
C SER A 92 2.86 -13.13 -3.39
N MET A 93 2.17 -12.01 -3.17
CA MET A 93 2.79 -10.69 -3.00
C MET A 93 3.39 -10.48 -1.61
N GLN A 94 3.06 -11.34 -0.64
CA GLN A 94 3.66 -11.36 0.71
C GLN A 94 3.62 -10.00 1.41
N MET A 95 2.51 -9.28 1.32
CA MET A 95 2.35 -7.94 1.93
C MET A 95 2.48 -7.95 3.46
N GLY A 96 2.31 -9.11 4.11
CA GLY A 96 2.63 -9.29 5.52
C GLY A 96 4.10 -8.99 5.87
N SER A 97 5.02 -9.17 4.94
CA SER A 97 6.44 -8.82 5.12
C SER A 97 6.66 -7.32 5.38
N ALA A 98 5.83 -6.45 4.79
CA ALA A 98 5.89 -5.01 5.03
C ALA A 98 5.54 -4.66 6.47
N ILE A 99 4.59 -5.38 7.07
CA ILE A 99 4.22 -5.21 8.48
C ILE A 99 5.32 -5.77 9.40
N ALA A 100 5.89 -6.92 9.07
CA ALA A 100 7.00 -7.50 9.82
C ALA A 100 8.22 -6.56 9.85
N HIS A 101 8.61 -6.01 8.70
CA HIS A 101 9.72 -5.07 8.57
C HIS A 101 9.56 -3.83 9.49
N ILE A 102 8.35 -3.27 9.55
CA ILE A 102 8.08 -2.13 10.43
C ILE A 102 8.11 -2.54 11.90
N LYS A 103 7.57 -3.70 12.27
CA LYS A 103 7.65 -4.20 13.64
C LYS A 103 9.09 -4.40 14.11
N GLU A 104 9.96 -4.93 13.25
CA GLU A 104 11.39 -5.10 13.55
C GLU A 104 12.07 -3.76 13.76
N LYS A 105 11.89 -2.81 12.84
CA LYS A 105 12.42 -1.44 12.97
C LYS A 105 12.05 -0.80 14.32
N TYR A 106 10.79 -0.89 14.73
CA TYR A 106 10.34 -0.31 16.00
C TYR A 106 10.78 -1.10 17.24
N ARG A 107 11.14 -2.38 17.09
CA ARG A 107 11.72 -3.18 18.16
C ARG A 107 13.18 -2.81 18.41
N GLU A 108 13.94 -2.48 17.37
CA GLU A 108 15.36 -2.09 17.47
C GLU A 108 15.56 -0.67 18.03
N MET A 109 14.51 0.17 17.98
CA MET A 109 14.54 1.53 18.54
C MET A 109 14.08 1.63 20.00
N ALA A 110 13.65 0.50 20.59
CA ALA A 110 13.17 0.40 21.97
C ALA A 110 14.24 -0.22 22.89
#